data_AF-A0AAV0VIX4-F1
#
_entry.id   AF-A0AAV0VIX4-F1
#
_cell.length_a   1.000
_cell.length_b   1.000
_cell.length_c   1.000
_cell.angle_alpha   90.00
_cell.angle_beta   90.00
_cell.angle_gamma   90.00
#
_symmetry.space_group_name_H-M   'P 1'
#
loop_
_entity.id
_entity.type
_entity.pdbx_description
1 polymer ?
#
loop_
_entity_poly.entity_id
_entity_poly.type
_entity_poly.pdbx_seq_one_letter_code
_entity_poly.pdbx_strand_id
1 'polypeptide(L)'
;MSETAKKYGEDKVKMWRRSFDIPPPPMEVDHPHYRHIKYDPRSVDGPSESEFPTHESLKMTIQRTLPYWDNVIVPQIKNGSRIIIAAHGNSLRGIIKHLDSE
;
A
#
# COMPACT_ATOMS: atom_id res chain seq x y z
N MET A 1 1.37 -13.72 -13.54
CA MET A 1 1.54 -14.75 -12.50
C MET A 1 2.46 -15.88 -12.93
N SER A 2 2.31 -16.43 -14.15
CA SER A 2 3.22 -17.47 -14.67
C SER A 2 4.70 -17.06 -14.64
N GLU A 3 5.02 -15.83 -15.06
CA GLU A 3 6.42 -15.34 -15.05
C GLU A 3 7.00 -15.18 -13.63
N THR A 4 6.25 -14.59 -12.70
CA THR A 4 6.69 -14.43 -11.29
C THR A 4 6.87 -15.78 -10.60
N ALA A 5 5.97 -16.74 -10.84
CA ALA A 5 6.09 -18.10 -10.33
C ALA A 5 7.30 -18.83 -10.92
N LYS A 6 7.60 -18.64 -12.21
CA LYS A 6 8.83 -19.17 -12.83
C LYS A 6 10.10 -18.58 -12.19
N LYS A 7 10.10 -17.28 -11.85
CA LYS A 7 11.27 -16.59 -11.27
C LYS A 7 11.50 -16.93 -9.79
N TYR A 8 10.44 -17.04 -9.00
CA TYR A 8 10.55 -17.13 -7.53
C TYR A 8 10.00 -18.43 -6.92
N GLY A 9 9.34 -19.27 -7.72
CA GLY A 9 8.65 -20.47 -7.26
C GLY A 9 7.21 -20.20 -6.81
N GLU A 10 6.33 -21.18 -7.02
CA GLU A 10 4.89 -21.06 -6.69
C GLU A 10 4.66 -20.87 -5.19
N ASP A 11 5.42 -21.56 -4.34
CA ASP A 11 5.24 -21.47 -2.88
C ASP A 11 5.55 -20.09 -2.34
N LYS A 12 6.62 -19.43 -2.83
CA LYS A 12 6.94 -18.04 -2.45
C LYS A 12 5.86 -17.08 -2.92
N VAL A 13 5.41 -17.20 -4.16
CA VAL A 13 4.34 -16.34 -4.69
C VAL A 13 3.04 -16.55 -3.93
N LYS A 14 2.70 -17.80 -3.58
CA LYS A 14 1.52 -18.11 -2.76
C LYS A 14 1.63 -17.51 -1.36
N MET A 15 2.82 -17.57 -0.76
CA MET A 15 3.10 -16.92 0.53
C MET A 15 2.88 -15.42 0.46
N TRP A 16 3.48 -14.71 -0.50
CA TRP A 16 3.28 -13.25 -0.67
C TRP A 16 1.82 -12.86 -0.92
N ARG A 17 1.07 -13.71 -1.64
CA ARG A 17 -0.33 -13.44 -1.95
C ARG A 17 -1.29 -13.67 -0.79
N ARG A 18 -0.94 -14.54 0.16
CA ARG A 18 -1.82 -14.96 1.26
C ARG A 18 -1.39 -14.40 2.61
N SER A 19 -0.14 -13.99 2.75
CA SER A 19 0.36 -13.42 3.99
C SER A 19 -0.15 -12.00 4.20
N PHE A 20 -0.42 -11.67 5.45
CA PHE A 20 -0.77 -10.32 5.87
C PHE A 20 0.45 -9.39 5.93
N ASP A 21 1.59 -9.92 6.40
CA ASP A 21 2.74 -9.11 6.81
C ASP A 21 4.04 -9.42 6.08
N ILE A 22 4.08 -10.48 5.26
CA ILE A 22 5.25 -10.82 4.45
C ILE A 22 5.18 -10.09 3.11
N PRO A 23 6.07 -9.13 2.83
CA PRO A 23 6.10 -8.43 1.55
C PRO A 23 6.75 -9.28 0.46
N PRO A 24 6.53 -8.94 -0.83
CA PRO A 24 7.40 -9.40 -1.90
C PRO A 24 8.83 -8.81 -1.75
N PRO A 25 9.80 -9.25 -2.56
CA PRO A 25 11.14 -8.68 -2.57
C PRO A 25 11.10 -7.18 -2.91
N PRO A 26 12.07 -6.38 -2.41
CA PRO A 26 12.21 -4.98 -2.79
C PRO A 26 12.37 -4.80 -4.28
N MET A 27 11.90 -3.66 -4.80
CA MET A 27 12.24 -3.22 -6.14
C MET A 27 13.69 -2.75 -6.18
N GLU A 28 14.48 -3.42 -7.00
CA GLU A 28 15.88 -3.05 -7.26
C GLU A 28 15.98 -1.76 -8.07
N VAL A 29 17.09 -1.03 -7.90
CA VAL A 29 17.34 0.26 -8.56
C VAL A 29 17.44 0.14 -10.08
N ASP A 30 17.88 -1.01 -10.58
CA ASP A 30 18.00 -1.33 -12.00
C ASP A 30 16.70 -1.88 -12.62
N HIS A 31 15.63 -2.05 -11.82
CA HIS A 31 14.36 -2.55 -12.31
C HIS A 31 13.78 -1.60 -13.38
N PRO A 32 13.20 -2.11 -14.49
CA PRO A 32 12.71 -1.27 -15.60
C PRO A 32 11.72 -0.17 -15.19
N HIS A 33 10.98 -0.40 -14.11
CA HIS A 33 9.99 0.55 -13.59
C HIS A 33 10.49 1.45 -12.44
N TYR A 34 11.70 1.22 -11.91
CA TYR A 34 12.20 1.92 -10.73
C TYR A 34 12.17 3.43 -10.91
N ARG A 35 12.79 3.94 -11.98
CA ARG A 35 12.86 5.39 -12.24
C ARG A 35 11.49 6.02 -12.46
N HIS A 36 10.59 5.31 -13.16
CA HIS A 36 9.26 5.81 -13.46
C HIS A 36 8.38 5.95 -12.21
N ILE A 37 8.51 5.03 -11.25
CA ILE A 37 7.75 5.08 -10.01
C ILE A 37 8.39 6.06 -9.02
N LYS A 38 9.71 5.97 -8.84
CA LYS A 38 10.46 6.76 -7.85
C LYS A 38 10.45 8.25 -8.15
N TYR A 39 10.59 8.62 -9.43
CA TYR A 39 10.68 10.01 -9.86
C TYR A 39 9.40 10.50 -10.55
N ASP A 40 8.26 9.85 -10.29
CA ASP A 40 6.97 10.33 -10.77
C ASP A 40 6.67 11.72 -10.18
N PRO A 41 6.30 12.74 -11.00
CA PRO A 41 5.96 14.06 -10.50
C PRO A 41 4.83 14.08 -9.45
N ARG A 42 3.96 13.07 -9.44
CA ARG A 42 2.90 12.91 -8.42
C ARG A 42 3.46 12.64 -7.01
N SER A 43 4.73 12.23 -6.92
CA SER A 43 5.42 11.93 -5.66
C SER A 43 6.19 13.13 -5.10
N VAL A 44 6.12 14.31 -5.72
CA VAL A 44 6.88 15.51 -5.28
C VAL A 44 6.51 15.94 -3.86
N ASP A 45 5.22 15.92 -3.52
CA ASP A 45 4.72 16.15 -2.16
C ASP A 45 4.53 14.83 -1.37
N GLY A 46 5.20 13.78 -1.84
CA GLY A 46 5.12 12.43 -1.32
C GLY A 46 6.05 12.17 -0.13
N PRO A 47 6.21 10.89 0.25
CA PRO A 47 7.09 10.51 1.36
C PRO A 47 8.55 10.87 1.10
N SER A 48 9.32 11.05 2.17
CA SER A 48 10.77 11.26 2.08
C SER A 48 11.50 10.09 1.41
N GLU A 49 12.76 10.28 1.03
CA GLU A 49 13.57 9.24 0.37
C GLU A 49 13.58 7.92 1.16
N SER A 50 13.68 8.01 2.49
CA SER A 50 13.69 6.87 3.42
C SER A 50 12.32 6.23 3.65
N GLU A 51 11.23 6.96 3.39
CA GLU A 51 9.86 6.49 3.60
C GLU A 51 9.21 5.99 2.30
N PHE A 52 9.82 6.27 1.15
CA PHE A 52 9.30 5.85 -0.14
C PHE A 52 9.34 4.32 -0.26
N PRO A 53 8.21 3.64 -0.45
CA PRO A 53 8.16 2.19 -0.44
C PRO A 53 8.77 1.58 -1.70
N THR A 54 9.66 0.61 -1.53
CA THR A 54 10.17 -0.26 -2.62
C THR A 54 9.45 -1.61 -2.67
N HIS A 55 8.70 -1.94 -1.62
CA HIS A 55 7.79 -3.09 -1.52
C HIS A 55 6.78 -2.83 -0.38
N GLU A 56 5.63 -3.48 -0.43
CA GLU A 56 4.65 -3.42 0.66
C GLU A 56 4.01 -4.80 0.88
N SER A 57 3.84 -5.19 2.14
CA SER A 57 2.85 -6.20 2.53
C SER A 57 1.50 -5.52 2.77
N LEU A 58 0.42 -6.30 2.95
CA LEU A 58 -0.88 -5.74 3.30
C LEU A 58 -0.80 -4.93 4.61
N LYS A 59 -0.06 -5.42 5.61
CA LYS A 59 0.18 -4.71 6.88
C LYS A 59 0.77 -3.32 6.67
N MET A 60 1.80 -3.19 5.83
CA MET A 60 2.46 -1.91 5.55
C MET A 60 1.52 -0.93 4.86
N THR A 61 0.76 -1.40 3.86
CA THR A 61 -0.25 -0.57 3.19
C THR A 61 -1.29 -0.05 4.17
N ILE A 62 -1.76 -0.88 5.11
CA ILE A 62 -2.69 -0.44 6.15
C ILE A 62 -2.03 0.61 7.06
N GLN A 63 -0.80 0.36 7.51
CA GLN A 63 -0.07 1.28 8.40
C GLN A 63 0.08 2.69 7.82
N ARG A 64 0.29 2.84 6.50
CA ARG A 64 0.32 4.17 5.88
C ARG A 64 -1.07 4.72 5.52
N THR A 65 -2.09 3.88 5.44
CA THR A 65 -3.46 4.31 5.12
C THR A 65 -4.15 4.94 6.33
N LEU A 66 -3.98 4.36 7.52
CA LEU A 66 -4.69 4.81 8.73
C LEU A 66 -4.37 6.25 9.16
N PRO A 67 -3.11 6.76 9.08
CA PRO A 67 -2.84 8.15 9.41
C PRO A 67 -3.64 9.15 8.56
N TYR A 68 -3.90 8.85 7.28
CA TYR A 68 -4.73 9.71 6.43
C TYR A 68 -6.21 9.59 6.80
N TRP A 69 -6.68 8.38 7.12
CA TRP A 69 -8.02 8.17 7.65
C TRP A 69 -8.26 8.97 8.94
N ASP A 70 -7.38 8.84 9.94
CA ASP A 70 -7.54 9.44 11.27
C ASP A 70 -7.39 10.96 11.25
N ASN A 71 -6.41 11.49 10.50
CA ASN A 71 -6.06 12.91 10.56
C ASN A 71 -6.78 13.76 9.50
N VAL A 72 -7.30 13.16 8.43
CA VAL A 72 -7.93 13.91 7.33
C VAL A 72 -9.40 13.56 7.15
N ILE A 73 -9.74 12.26 7.14
CA ILE A 73 -11.10 11.81 6.83
C ILE A 73 -12.00 11.90 8.07
N VAL A 74 -11.57 11.35 9.21
CA VAL A 74 -12.33 11.34 10.46
C VAL A 74 -12.75 12.75 10.93
N PRO A 75 -11.89 13.80 10.88
CA PRO A 75 -12.31 15.15 11.26
C PRO A 75 -13.40 15.71 10.35
N GLN A 76 -13.35 15.41 9.06
CA GLN A 76 -14.39 15.84 8.11
C GLN A 76 -15.73 15.15 8.39
N ILE A 77 -15.71 13.85 8.71
CA ILE A 77 -16.92 13.11 9.11
C ILE A 77 -17.50 13.72 10.40
N LYS A 78 -16.65 13.99 11.39
CA LYS A 78 -17.08 14.61 12.67
C LYS A 78 -17.67 16.01 12.48
N ASN A 79 -17.27 16.72 11.43
CA ASN A 79 -17.84 18.02 11.05
C ASN A 79 -19.13 17.91 10.21
N GLY A 80 -19.67 16.70 10.03
CA GLY A 80 -20.93 16.45 9.32
C GLY A 80 -20.81 16.31 7.80
N SER A 81 -19.60 16.24 7.25
CA SER A 81 -19.40 16.02 5.82
C SER A 81 -19.82 14.61 5.40
N ARG A 82 -20.51 14.49 4.25
CA ARG A 82 -20.79 13.21 3.60
C ARG A 82 -19.70 12.91 2.59
N ILE A 83 -18.93 11.84 2.82
CA ILE A 83 -17.71 11.55 2.06
C ILE A 83 -17.89 10.28 1.22
N ILE A 84 -17.38 10.30 -0.01
CA ILE A 84 -17.18 9.11 -0.85
C ILE A 84 -15.68 8.88 -0.98
N ILE A 85 -15.21 7.66 -0.69
CA ILE A 85 -13.80 7.28 -0.83
C ILE A 85 -13.67 6.33 -2.02
N ALA A 86 -13.12 6.83 -3.13
CA ALA A 86 -12.76 6.03 -4.30
C ALA A 86 -11.25 5.70 -4.23
N ALA A 87 -10.92 4.44 -3.92
CA ALA A 87 -9.55 3.99 -3.72
C ALA A 87 -9.36 2.53 -4.21
N HIS A 88 -8.26 1.89 -3.80
CA HIS A 88 -7.93 0.51 -4.19
C HIS A 88 -8.26 -0.49 -3.08
N GLY A 89 -8.41 -1.77 -3.44
CA GLY A 89 -8.86 -2.81 -2.51
C GLY A 89 -8.02 -2.97 -1.24
N ASN A 90 -6.68 -2.86 -1.31
CA ASN A 90 -5.82 -3.03 -0.13
C ASN A 90 -5.89 -1.86 0.86
N SER A 91 -6.00 -0.62 0.36
CA SER A 91 -6.18 0.54 1.25
C SER A 91 -7.57 0.55 1.87
N LEU A 92 -8.62 0.23 1.08
CA LEU A 92 -9.99 0.11 1.60
C LEU A 92 -10.11 -1.01 2.65
N ARG A 93 -9.45 -2.15 2.47
CA ARG A 93 -9.38 -3.20 3.50
C ARG A 93 -8.76 -2.70 4.80
N GLY A 94 -7.80 -1.78 4.74
CA GLY A 94 -7.22 -1.16 5.93
C GLY A 94 -8.24 -0.38 6.73
N ILE A 95 -9.02 0.45 6.03
CA ILE A 95 -10.08 1.25 6.63
C ILE A 95 -11.17 0.35 7.19
N ILE A 96 -11.67 -0.62 6.41
CA ILE A 96 -12.70 -1.56 6.87
C ILE A 96 -12.23 -2.34 8.10
N LYS A 97 -11.00 -2.87 8.09
CA LYS A 97 -10.44 -3.58 9.23
C LYS A 97 -10.43 -2.71 10.50
N HIS A 98 -10.08 -1.44 10.36
CA HIS A 98 -10.05 -0.51 11.49
C HIS A 98 -11.45 -0.21 12.02
N LEU A 99 -12.45 -0.06 11.13
CA LEU A 99 -13.85 0.15 11.49
C LEU A 99 -14.50 -1.08 12.14
N ASP A 100 -14.24 -2.28 11.63
CA ASP A 100 -14.83 -3.53 12.15
C ASP A 100 -14.16 -4.01 13.46
N SER A 101 -13.02 -3.40 13.84
CA SER A 101 -12.30 -3.71 15.08
C SER A 101 -12.76 -2.88 16.29
N GLU A 102 -13.73 -2.00 16.12
CA GLU A 102 -14.53 -1.37 17.19
C GLU A 102 -15.95 -1.95 17.24
#